data_AF-A0A1Q3MME4-F1
#
_entry.id   AF-A0A1Q3MME4-F1
#
_cell.length_a   1.000
_cell.length_b   1.000
_cell.length_c   1.000
_cell.angle_alpha   90.00
_cell.angle_beta   90.00
_cell.angle_gamma   90.00
#
_symmetry.space_group_name_H-M   'P 1'
#
loop_
_entity.id
_entity.type
_entity.pdbx_description
1 polymer ?
#
loop_
_entity_poly.entity_id
_entity_poly.type
_entity_poly.pdbx_seq_one_letter_code
_entity_poly.pdbx_strand_id
1 'polypeptide(L)'
;MPLNASSRKELDRYLLLTLSLEQELEREAWEVASSLINERDNLLAEFEKAGARFSAEDLAEIQRVEQRLVGGLKRMSSQITMQIRTGVATGNFYRAYAPQKTQSAFDRAS
;
A
#
# COMPACT_ATOMS: atom_id res chain seq x y z
N MET A 1 -30.57 11.89 9.07
CA MET A 1 -30.53 11.02 10.26
C MET A 1 -29.10 10.51 10.39
N PRO A 2 -28.54 10.47 11.61
CA PRO A 2 -27.20 9.93 11.85
C PRO A 2 -27.16 8.42 11.52
N LEU A 3 -25.96 7.89 11.27
CA LEU A 3 -25.74 6.46 11.06
C LEU A 3 -26.30 5.64 12.23
N ASN A 4 -26.89 4.49 11.91
CA ASN A 4 -27.27 3.52 12.93
C ASN A 4 -26.03 2.84 13.53
N ALA A 5 -26.20 2.11 14.64
CA ALA A 5 -25.08 1.50 15.36
C ALA A 5 -24.29 0.47 14.53
N SER A 6 -24.92 -0.23 13.58
CA SER A 6 -24.23 -1.17 12.69
C SER A 6 -23.35 -0.42 11.70
N SER A 7 -23.94 0.57 10.99
CA SER A 7 -23.23 1.38 10.01
C SER A 7 -22.13 2.25 10.64
N ARG A 8 -22.28 2.63 11.91
CA ARG A 8 -21.22 3.28 12.69
C ARG A 8 -20.02 2.36 12.88
N LYS A 9 -20.25 1.09 13.28
CA LYS A 9 -19.16 0.09 13.44
C LYS A 9 -18.48 -0.22 12.11
N GLU A 10 -19.25 -0.33 11.04
CA GLU A 10 -18.72 -0.51 9.69
C GLU A 10 -17.86 0.69 9.28
N LEU A 11 -18.27 1.92 9.63
CA LEU A 11 -17.49 3.12 9.34
C LEU A 11 -16.19 3.12 10.14
N ASP A 12 -16.22 2.78 11.42
CA ASP A 12 -15.02 2.68 12.25
C ASP A 12 -14.05 1.63 11.69
N ARG A 13 -14.56 0.49 11.21
CA ARG A 13 -13.78 -0.54 10.54
C ARG A 13 -13.18 -0.02 9.22
N TYR A 14 -13.95 0.69 8.40
CA TYR A 14 -13.47 1.30 7.17
C TYR A 14 -12.31 2.27 7.42
N LEU A 15 -12.44 3.13 8.42
CA LEU A 15 -11.38 4.08 8.80
C LEU A 15 -10.13 3.35 9.26
N LEU A 16 -10.28 2.33 10.10
CA LEU A 16 -9.17 1.51 10.58
C LEU A 16 -8.45 0.81 9.43
N LEU A 17 -9.17 0.17 8.51
CA LEU A 17 -8.59 -0.50 7.35
C LEU A 17 -7.82 0.48 6.46
N THR A 18 -8.36 1.68 6.25
CA THR A 18 -7.70 2.72 5.44
C THR A 18 -6.39 3.20 6.08
N LEU A 19 -6.35 3.32 7.41
CA LEU A 19 -5.13 3.64 8.16
C LEU A 19 -4.12 2.50 8.16
N SER A 20 -4.56 1.26 8.34
CA SER A 20 -3.71 0.06 8.28
C SER A 20 -3.09 -0.10 6.89
N LEU A 21 -3.87 0.15 5.83
CA LEU A 21 -3.37 0.13 4.47
C LEU A 21 -2.24 1.13 4.27
N GLU A 22 -2.35 2.36 4.79
CA GLU A 22 -1.25 3.33 4.71
C GLU A 22 0.04 2.78 5.35
N GLN A 23 -0.05 2.17 6.53
CA GLN A 23 1.11 1.61 7.24
C GLN A 23 1.75 0.44 6.47
N GLU A 24 0.94 -0.43 5.89
CA GLU A 24 1.44 -1.58 5.12
C GLU A 24 2.08 -1.14 3.79
N LEU A 25 1.58 -0.05 3.17
CA LEU A 25 2.24 0.57 2.02
C LEU A 25 3.60 1.18 2.40
N GLU A 26 3.73 1.79 3.58
CA GLU A 26 5.03 2.29 4.08
C GLU A 26 6.03 1.17 4.39
N ARG A 27 5.52 -0.03 4.72
CA ARG A 27 6.33 -1.23 4.98
C ARG A 27 6.65 -2.03 3.71
N GLU A 28 6.18 -1.60 2.54
CA GLU A 28 6.26 -2.36 1.28
C GLU A 28 5.63 -3.76 1.38
N ALA A 29 4.64 -3.95 2.27
CA ALA A 29 3.95 -5.21 2.51
C ALA A 29 2.79 -5.41 1.52
N TRP A 30 3.12 -5.60 0.24
CA TRP A 30 2.18 -5.55 -0.89
C TRP A 30 1.03 -6.55 -0.81
N GLU A 31 1.29 -7.77 -0.37
CA GLU A 31 0.27 -8.82 -0.26
C GLU A 31 -0.80 -8.44 0.77
N VAL A 32 -0.37 -7.93 1.92
CA VAL A 32 -1.26 -7.46 2.98
C VAL A 32 -2.02 -6.21 2.53
N ALA A 33 -1.33 -5.25 1.92
CA ALA A 33 -1.95 -4.05 1.36
C ALA A 33 -3.05 -4.38 0.33
N SER A 34 -2.82 -5.34 -0.56
CA SER A 34 -3.82 -5.77 -1.54
C SER A 34 -5.08 -6.36 -0.89
N SER A 35 -4.91 -7.17 0.16
CA SER A 35 -6.05 -7.70 0.92
C SER A 35 -6.86 -6.59 1.59
N LEU A 36 -6.18 -5.60 2.19
CA LEU A 36 -6.82 -4.48 2.89
C LEU A 36 -7.59 -3.56 1.92
N ILE A 37 -7.10 -3.37 0.70
CA ILE A 37 -7.83 -2.64 -0.36
C ILE A 37 -9.17 -3.30 -0.65
N ASN A 38 -9.17 -4.62 -0.89
CA ASN A 38 -10.39 -5.36 -1.20
C ASN A 38 -11.42 -5.26 -0.07
N GLU A 39 -10.97 -5.38 1.19
CA GLU A 39 -11.85 -5.28 2.35
C GLU A 39 -12.45 -3.87 2.52
N ARG A 40 -11.63 -2.84 2.30
CA ARG A 40 -12.06 -1.44 2.32
C ARG A 40 -13.09 -1.15 1.22
N ASP A 41 -12.82 -1.59 -0.01
CA ASP A 41 -13.68 -1.32 -1.16
C ASP A 41 -15.03 -2.06 -1.06
N ASN A 42 -15.03 -3.25 -0.46
CA ASN A 42 -16.27 -3.96 -0.13
C ASN A 42 -17.14 -3.17 0.86
N LEU A 43 -16.56 -2.63 1.93
CA LEU A 43 -17.29 -1.79 2.90
C LEU A 43 -17.84 -0.52 2.26
N LEU A 44 -17.06 0.11 1.37
CA LEU A 44 -17.53 1.28 0.62
C LEU A 44 -18.75 0.93 -0.23
N ALA A 45 -18.70 -0.19 -0.96
CA ALA A 45 -19.82 -0.68 -1.74
C ALA A 45 -21.05 -1.05 -0.88
N GLU A 46 -20.84 -1.55 0.34
CA GLU A 46 -21.91 -1.82 1.30
C GLU A 46 -22.59 -0.52 1.76
N PHE A 47 -21.83 0.54 2.05
CA PHE A 47 -22.41 1.85 2.37
C PHE A 47 -23.23 2.44 1.22
N GLU A 48 -22.73 2.34 0.00
CA GLU A 48 -23.44 2.80 -1.21
C GLU A 48 -24.76 2.03 -1.39
N LYS A 49 -24.73 0.70 -1.29
CA LYS A 49 -25.92 -0.16 -1.38
C LYS A 49 -26.93 0.12 -0.28
N ALA A 50 -26.46 0.40 0.93
CA ALA A 50 -27.30 0.73 2.08
C ALA A 50 -27.87 2.16 2.03
N GLY A 51 -27.41 2.99 1.09
CA GLY A 51 -27.78 4.41 1.03
C GLY A 51 -27.35 5.18 2.28
N ALA A 52 -26.17 4.82 2.82
CA ALA A 52 -25.65 5.38 4.06
C ALA A 52 -25.58 6.91 3.99
N ARG A 53 -26.10 7.57 5.03
CA ARG A 53 -26.05 9.03 5.16
C ARG A 53 -25.06 9.40 6.26
N PHE A 54 -23.92 9.92 5.84
CA PHE A 54 -22.86 10.38 6.71
C PHE A 54 -23.15 11.80 7.20
N SER A 55 -22.79 12.09 8.44
CA SER A 55 -22.78 13.47 8.96
C SER A 55 -21.59 14.26 8.37
N ALA A 56 -21.58 15.58 8.56
CA ALA A 56 -20.43 16.40 8.16
C ALA A 56 -19.13 16.00 8.87
N GLU A 57 -19.23 15.58 10.14
CA GLU A 57 -18.09 15.09 10.93
C GLU A 57 -17.57 13.76 10.38
N ASP A 58 -18.48 12.84 10.02
CA ASP A 58 -18.11 11.55 9.41
C ASP A 58 -17.39 11.76 8.08
N LEU A 59 -17.90 12.67 7.24
CA LEU A 59 -17.29 13.00 5.95
C LEU A 59 -15.92 13.66 6.12
N ALA A 60 -15.77 14.55 7.11
CA ALA A 60 -14.48 15.18 7.40
C ALA A 60 -13.44 14.15 7.84
N GLU A 61 -13.83 13.18 8.67
CA GLU A 61 -12.94 12.11 9.13
C GLU A 61 -12.58 11.13 8.00
N ILE A 62 -13.54 10.73 7.17
CA ILE A 62 -13.30 9.93 5.95
C ILE A 62 -12.29 10.66 5.07
N GLN A 63 -12.53 11.94 4.76
CA GLN A 63 -11.66 12.72 3.89
C GLN A 63 -10.24 12.83 4.47
N ARG A 64 -10.11 13.05 5.78
CA ARG A 64 -8.81 13.13 6.46
C ARG A 64 -8.03 11.83 6.35
N VAL A 65 -8.68 10.70 6.58
CA VAL A 65 -8.04 9.38 6.53
C VAL A 65 -7.67 8.99 5.10
N GLU A 66 -8.53 9.28 4.11
CA GLU A 66 -8.23 9.04 2.70
C GLU A 66 -7.08 9.90 2.19
N GLN A 67 -7.00 11.17 2.61
CA GLN A 67 -5.87 12.03 2.24
C GLN A 67 -4.53 11.49 2.72
N ARG A 68 -4.49 10.84 3.89
CA ARG A 68 -3.28 10.16 4.38
C ARG A 68 -2.88 9.00 3.47
N LEU A 69 -3.83 8.14 3.11
CA LEU A 69 -3.60 7.03 2.19
C LEU A 69 -3.08 7.51 0.83
N VAL A 70 -3.71 8.54 0.25
CA VAL A 70 -3.27 9.17 -1.00
C VAL A 70 -1.84 9.72 -0.87
N GLY A 71 -1.52 10.32 0.27
CA GLY A 71 -0.16 10.76 0.58
C GLY A 71 0.85 9.60 0.60
N GLY A 72 0.51 8.49 1.25
CA GLY A 72 1.33 7.27 1.29
C GLY A 72 1.58 6.70 -0.11
N LEU A 73 0.52 6.54 -0.91
CA LEU A 73 0.60 6.07 -2.30
C LEU A 73 1.50 6.96 -3.17
N LYS A 74 1.43 8.28 -3.02
CA LYS A 74 2.31 9.22 -3.75
C LYS A 74 3.78 9.07 -3.36
N ARG A 75 4.09 8.90 -2.07
CA ARG A 75 5.47 8.67 -1.59
C ARG A 75 6.05 7.39 -2.21
N MET A 76 5.28 6.32 -2.13
CA MET A 76 5.63 5.01 -2.65
C MET A 76 5.80 5.01 -4.18
N SER A 77 4.89 5.63 -4.93
CA SER A 77 5.02 5.80 -6.39
C SER A 77 6.28 6.57 -6.77
N SER A 78 6.64 7.59 -5.98
CA SER A 78 7.87 8.37 -6.17
C SER A 78 9.12 7.51 -5.92
N GLN A 79 9.12 6.67 -4.88
CA GLN A 79 10.21 5.74 -4.58
C GLN A 79 10.42 4.71 -5.70
N ILE A 80 9.34 4.07 -6.17
CA ILE A 80 9.39 3.10 -7.28
C ILE A 80 9.94 3.77 -8.54
N THR A 81 9.44 4.96 -8.87
CA THR A 81 9.92 5.75 -10.02
C THR A 81 11.41 6.05 -9.93
N MET A 82 11.90 6.39 -8.73
CA MET A 82 13.32 6.64 -8.48
C MET A 82 14.16 5.37 -8.61
N GLN A 83 13.71 4.22 -8.09
CA GLN A 83 14.41 2.94 -8.22
C GLN A 83 14.53 2.48 -9.68
N ILE A 84 13.47 2.68 -10.47
CA ILE A 84 13.48 2.42 -11.91
C ILE A 84 14.46 3.36 -12.62
N ARG A 85 14.38 4.67 -12.35
CA ARG A 85 15.23 5.69 -13.00
C ARG A 85 16.72 5.52 -12.69
N THR A 86 17.06 5.15 -11.46
CA THR A 86 18.46 4.96 -11.02
C THR A 86 19.03 3.61 -11.44
N GLY A 87 18.21 2.75 -12.06
CA GLY A 87 18.65 1.42 -12.46
C GLY A 87 19.08 0.54 -11.29
N VAL A 88 18.64 0.82 -10.05
CA VAL A 88 18.95 -0.06 -8.90
C VAL A 88 18.30 -1.44 -9.11
N ALA A 89 17.13 -1.48 -9.74
CA ALA A 89 16.48 -2.73 -10.15
C ALA A 89 17.32 -3.51 -11.18
N THR A 90 17.91 -2.83 -12.16
CA THR A 90 18.76 -3.45 -13.19
C THR A 90 20.18 -3.76 -12.68
N GLY A 91 20.78 -2.90 -11.86
CA GLY A 91 22.11 -3.08 -11.28
C GLY A 91 22.18 -4.22 -10.28
N ASN A 92 21.12 -4.43 -9.47
CA ASN A 92 21.00 -5.62 -8.63
C ASN A 92 20.79 -6.89 -9.47
N PHE A 93 20.02 -6.83 -10.55
CA PHE A 93 19.88 -7.94 -11.49
C PHE A 93 21.22 -8.30 -12.14
N TYR A 94 21.94 -7.33 -12.71
CA TYR A 94 23.25 -7.59 -13.32
C TYR A 94 24.30 -8.04 -12.31
N ARG A 95 24.25 -7.63 -11.03
CA ARG A 95 25.16 -8.11 -9.99
C ARG A 95 24.80 -9.52 -9.50
N ALA A 96 23.51 -9.85 -9.38
CA ALA A 96 23.03 -11.18 -8.97
C ALA A 96 23.24 -12.24 -10.07
N TYR A 97 23.15 -11.82 -11.34
CA TYR A 97 23.33 -12.69 -12.52
C TYR A 97 24.62 -12.41 -13.28
N ALA A 98 25.54 -11.63 -12.71
CA ALA A 98 26.88 -11.51 -13.26
C ALA A 98 27.50 -12.92 -13.25
N PRO A 99 28.01 -13.42 -14.39
CA PRO A 99 28.75 -14.68 -14.37
C PRO A 99 29.90 -14.52 -13.38
N GLN A 100 29.89 -15.33 -12.32
CA GLN A 100 31.00 -15.40 -11.39
C GLN A 100 32.23 -15.71 -12.24
N LYS A 101 33.24 -14.83 -12.24
CA LYS A 101 34.54 -15.17 -12.79
C LYS A 101 34.99 -16.40 -12.02
N THR A 102 34.86 -17.57 -12.63
CA THR A 102 35.52 -18.77 -12.16
C THR A 102 36.99 -18.45 -12.20
N GLN A 103 37.58 -18.17 -11.04
CA GLN A 103 39.02 -18.07 -10.91
C GLN A 103 39.56 -19.40 -11.43
N SER A 104 40.19 -19.35 -12.59
CA SER A 104 40.74 -20.52 -13.26
C SER A 104 41.64 -21.26 -12.27
N ALA A 105 41.46 -22.58 -12.17
CA ALA A 105 42.29 -23.43 -11.33
C ALA A 105 43.79 -23.41 -11.72
N PHE A 106 44.14 -22.76 -12.83
CA PHE A 106 45.52 -22.53 -13.27
C PHE A 106 46.29 -21.47 -12.44
N ASP A 107 45.62 -20.56 -11.74
CA ASP A 107 46.32 -19.49 -10.99
C ASP A 107 46.85 -19.94 -9.61
N ARG A 108 46.59 -21.18 -9.17
CA ARG A 108 47.02 -21.69 -7.85
C ARG A 108 48.32 -22.50 -7.87
N ALA A 109 49.00 -22.61 -9.00
CA ALA A 109 50.16 -23.50 -9.16
C ALA A 109 51.42 -22.79 -9.69
N SER A 110 51.62 -21.50 -9.38
CA SER A 110 52.89 -20.78 -9.60
C SER A 110 53.55 -20.41 -8.29
#